data_AF-A0A7Z7IPX4-F1
#
_entry.id   AF-A0A7Z7IPX4-F1
#
_cell.length_a   1.000
_cell.length_b   1.000
_cell.length_c   1.000
_cell.angle_alpha   90.00
_cell.angle_beta   90.00
_cell.angle_gamma   90.00
#
_symmetry.space_group_name_H-M   'P 1'
#
loop_
_entity.id
_entity.type
_entity.pdbx_description
1 polymer ?
#
loop_
_entity_poly.entity_id
_entity_poly.type
_entity_poly.pdbx_seq_one_letter_code
_entity_poly.pdbx_strand_id
1 'polypeptide(L)' 'MIPSAAPFGGVGRSGMGAYHGKAGFDAFTHYRTVVGSDLPFSITGTAAPPFRRSMKLYAAAQLWSARNRTHTRISRARAK' A
#
# COMPACT_ATOMS: atom_id res chain seq x y z
N MET A 1 -33.29 -13.56 17.05
CA MET A 1 -32.28 -13.06 18.01
C MET A 1 -31.08 -12.62 17.20
N ILE A 2 -30.73 -11.33 17.23
CA ILE A 2 -29.56 -10.83 16.49
C ILE A 2 -28.31 -11.37 17.20
N PRO A 3 -27.37 -12.01 16.49
CA PRO A 3 -26.12 -12.47 17.09
C PRO A 3 -25.38 -11.28 17.74
N SER A 4 -24.92 -11.43 18.99
CA SER A 4 -24.20 -10.38 19.74
C SER A 4 -22.93 -9.85 19.04
N ALA A 5 -22.46 -10.55 18.01
CA ALA A 5 -21.30 -10.15 17.20
C ALA A 5 -21.65 -9.48 15.86
N ALA A 6 -22.93 -9.44 15.47
CA ALA A 6 -23.32 -8.89 14.17
C ALA A 6 -23.27 -7.34 14.22
N PRO A 7 -22.63 -6.69 13.23
CA PRO A 7 -22.58 -5.22 13.18
C PRO A 7 -23.96 -4.64 12.87
N PHE A 8 -24.37 -3.63 13.65
CA PHE A 8 -25.60 -2.89 13.46
C PHE A 8 -25.29 -1.48 12.94
N GLY A 9 -25.89 -1.10 11.81
CA GLY A 9 -25.62 0.15 11.12
C GLY A 9 -26.52 0.37 9.91
N GLY A 10 -26.55 1.61 9.41
CA GLY A 10 -27.33 2.02 8.23
C GLY A 10 -26.48 2.09 6.95
N VAL A 11 -27.13 2.26 5.80
CA VAL A 11 -26.50 2.46 4.49
C VAL A 11 -27.27 3.52 3.69
N GLY A 12 -26.56 4.52 3.16
CA GLY A 12 -27.17 5.57 2.33
C GLY A 12 -28.02 6.54 3.15
N ARG A 13 -29.32 6.63 2.84
CA ARG A 13 -30.24 7.55 3.55
C ARG A 13 -30.51 7.15 5.01
N SER A 14 -30.26 5.89 5.37
CA SER A 14 -30.42 5.39 6.74
C SER A 14 -29.17 5.56 7.62
N GLY A 15 -28.06 6.08 7.07
CA GLY A 15 -26.81 6.34 7.80
C GLY A 15 -25.59 5.66 7.19
N MET A 16 -24.45 5.75 7.89
CA MET A 16 -23.18 5.10 7.52
C MET A 16 -22.45 4.61 8.77
N GLY A 17 -21.60 3.60 8.58
CA GLY A 17 -20.90 2.94 9.67
C GLY A 17 -21.77 1.93 10.41
N ALA A 18 -21.13 1.18 11.30
CA ALA A 18 -21.80 0.20 12.13
C ALA A 18 -21.11 0.11 13.48
N TYR A 19 -21.85 -0.36 14.48
CA TYR A 19 -21.34 -0.63 15.82
C TYR A 19 -21.85 -2.01 16.28
N HIS A 20 -21.69 -2.33 17.56
CA HIS A 20 -21.95 -3.64 18.18
C HIS A 20 -20.76 -4.60 18.10
N GLY A 21 -20.48 -5.30 19.20
CA GLY A 21 -19.30 -6.17 19.34
C GLY A 21 -17.99 -5.48 18.92
N LYS A 22 -17.19 -6.17 18.10
CA LYS A 22 -15.93 -5.63 17.55
C LYS A 22 -16.17 -4.37 16.70
N ALA A 23 -17.25 -4.31 15.92
CA ALA A 23 -17.54 -3.13 15.10
C ALA A 23 -17.74 -1.87 15.95
N GLY A 24 -18.30 -2.01 17.16
CA GLY A 24 -18.40 -0.91 18.11
C GLY A 24 -17.04 -0.43 18.62
N PHE A 25 -16.15 -1.36 18.99
CA PHE A 25 -14.79 -1.01 19.39
C PHE A 25 -14.02 -0.33 18.24
N ASP A 26 -14.11 -0.89 17.03
CA ASP A 26 -13.48 -0.35 15.83
C ASP A 26 -13.98 1.07 15.50
N ALA A 27 -15.29 1.32 15.65
CA ALA A 27 -15.90 2.61 15.36
C ALA A 27 -15.39 3.75 16.27
N PHE A 28 -14.99 3.43 17.50
CA PHE A 28 -14.50 4.41 18.48
C PHE A 28 -12.98 4.32 18.73
N THR A 29 -12.27 3.51 17.95
CA THR A 29 -10.82 3.34 18.06
C THR A 29 -10.12 3.96 16.85
N HIS A 30 -9.11 4.78 17.12
CA HIS A 30 -8.22 5.27 16.06
C HIS A 30 -7.19 4.19 15.69
N TYR A 31 -7.29 3.67 14.47
CA TYR A 31 -6.31 2.74 13.91
C TYR A 31 -4.99 3.45 13.58
N ARG A 32 -4.07 3.50 14.55
CA ARG A 32 -2.74 4.08 14.35
C ARG A 32 -1.81 3.06 13.67
N THR A 33 -1.47 3.32 12.42
CA THR A 33 -0.44 2.55 11.71
C THR A 33 0.95 2.83 12.32
N VAL A 34 1.70 1.76 12.58
CA VAL A 34 3.10 1.80 13.02
C VAL A 34 3.91 0.95 12.06
N VAL A 35 5.03 1.47 11.57
CA VAL A 35 5.93 0.78 10.65
C VAL A 35 7.31 0.70 11.27
N GLY A 36 7.87 -0.51 11.32
CA GLY A 36 9.26 -0.79 11.68
C GLY A 36 10.01 -1.39 10.49
N SER A 37 11.33 -1.33 10.52
CA SER A 37 12.20 -1.94 9.52
C SER A 37 13.28 -2.74 10.21
N ASP A 38 13.34 -4.04 9.92
CA ASP A 38 14.39 -4.93 10.42
C ASP A 38 15.64 -4.93 9.53
N LEU A 39 15.66 -4.09 8.50
CA LEU A 39 16.82 -3.99 7.62
C LEU A 39 17.99 -3.36 8.39
N PRO A 40 19.23 -3.86 8.21
CA PRO A 40 20.41 -3.29 8.85
C PRO A 40 20.80 -1.91 8.27
N PHE A 41 20.01 -1.37 7.34
CA PHE A 41 20.21 -0.06 6.72
C PHE A 41 18.86 0.64 6.46
N SER A 42 18.86 1.98 6.50
CA SER A 42 17.67 2.77 6.27
C SER A 42 17.34 2.87 4.76
N ILE A 43 16.20 2.32 4.35
CA ILE A 43 15.65 2.51 3.00
C ILE A 43 15.24 3.98 2.80
N THR A 44 14.75 4.65 3.84
CA THR A 44 14.37 6.07 3.75
C THR A 44 15.57 6.96 3.42
N GLY A 45 16.74 6.65 3.97
CA GLY A 45 17.97 7.40 3.69
C GLY A 45 18.47 7.27 2.25
N THR A 46 18.16 6.17 1.56
CA THR A 46 18.51 6.00 0.14
C THR A 46 17.50 6.62 -0.81
N ALA A 47 16.26 6.82 -0.36
CA ALA A 47 15.20 7.51 -1.09
C ALA A 47 15.21 9.04 -0.90
N ALA A 48 16.01 9.56 0.04
CA ALA A 48 16.13 10.98 0.31
C ALA A 48 17.27 11.65 -0.50
N PRO A 49 17.10 12.91 -0.94
CA PRO A 49 18.18 13.67 -1.57
C PRO A 49 19.31 14.00 -0.56
N PRO A 50 20.56 14.23 -1.04
CA PRO A 50 20.96 14.33 -2.45
C PRO A 50 21.30 12.96 -3.09
N PHE A 51 20.64 12.66 -4.22
CA PHE A 51 20.92 11.46 -5.02
C PHE A 51 22.31 11.57 -5.66
N ARG A 52 23.31 10.91 -5.04
CA ARG A 52 24.71 10.90 -5.52
C ARG A 52 24.79 10.36 -6.96
N ARG A 53 25.84 10.72 -7.71
CA ARG A 53 26.03 10.27 -9.12
C ARG A 53 25.91 8.76 -9.27
N SER A 54 26.52 7.99 -8.36
CA SER A 54 26.45 6.52 -8.35
C SER A 54 25.02 6.00 -8.20
N MET A 55 24.22 6.62 -7.34
CA MET A 55 22.82 6.26 -7.11
C MET A 55 21.95 6.56 -8.33
N LYS A 56 22.15 7.71 -8.99
CA LYS A 56 21.47 8.07 -10.24
C LYS A 56 21.80 7.08 -11.37
N LEU A 57 23.07 6.71 -11.50
CA LEU A 57 23.51 5.73 -12.50
C LEU A 57 22.88 4.35 -12.24
N TYR A 58 22.88 3.90 -10.99
CA TYR A 58 22.26 2.63 -10.60
C TYR A 58 20.74 2.64 -10.89
N ALA A 59 20.04 3.70 -10.50
CA ALA A 59 18.61 3.84 -10.79
C ALA A 59 18.33 3.86 -12.30
N ALA A 60 19.14 4.57 -13.09
CA ALA A 60 19.01 4.59 -14.55
C ALA A 60 19.21 3.21 -15.19
N ALA A 61 20.20 2.44 -14.72
CA ALA A 61 20.43 1.08 -15.19
C ALA A 61 19.23 0.16 -14.87
N GLN A 62 18.68 0.27 -13.66
CA GLN A 62 17.49 -0.49 -13.26
C GLN A 62 16.26 -0.12 -14.10
N LEU A 63 16.02 1.18 -14.34
CA LEU A 63 14.94 1.66 -15.19
C LEU A 63 15.10 1.21 -16.65
N TRP A 64 16.32 1.23 -17.19
CA TRP A 64 16.62 0.73 -18.54
C TRP A 64 16.30 -0.77 -18.66
N SER A 65 16.72 -1.58 -17.69
CA SER A 65 16.40 -3.01 -17.63
C SER A 65 14.89 -3.25 -17.53
N ALA A 66 14.20 -2.52 -16.65
CA ALA A 66 12.75 -2.61 -16.49
C ALA A 66 12.01 -2.23 -17.77
N ARG A 67 12.43 -1.14 -18.44
CA ARG A 67 11.89 -0.70 -19.73
C ARG A 67 12.06 -1.76 -20.82
N ASN A 68 13.23 -2.41 -20.90
CA ASN A 68 13.45 -3.47 -21.88
C ASN A 68 12.56 -4.69 -21.61
N ARG A 69 12.34 -5.03 -20.33
CA ARG A 69 11.41 -6.11 -19.92
C ARG A 69 9.96 -5.78 -20.22
N THR A 70 9.51 -4.55 -19.97
CA THR A 70 8.14 -4.13 -20.31
C THR A 70 7.95 -4.05 -21.82
N HIS A 71 8.94 -3.56 -22.56
CA HIS A 71 8.88 -3.50 -24.03
C HIS A 71 8.72 -4.91 -24.65
N THR A 72 9.51 -5.89 -24.20
CA THR A 72 9.39 -7.27 -24.69
C THR A 72 8.05 -7.94 -24.30
N ARG A 73 7.48 -7.59 -23.15
CA ARG A 73 6.13 -8.06 -22.76
C ARG A 73 5.03 -7.45 -23.62
N ILE A 74 5.08 -6.13 -23.83
CA ILE A 74 4.10 -5.41 -24.64
C ILE A 74 4.17 -5.87 -26.10
N SER A 75 5.38 -6.07 -26.66
CA SER A 75 5.54 -6.54 -28.03
C SER A 75 4.97 -7.96 -28.23
N ARG A 76 5.14 -8.85 -27.24
CA ARG A 76 4.54 -10.19 -27.24
C ARG A 76 3.01 -10.15 -27.09
N ALA A 77 2.49 -9.22 -26.27
CA ALA A 77 1.05 -9.06 -26.09
C ALA A 77 0.35 -8.48 -27.34
N ARG A 78 1.05 -7.65 -28.14
CA ARG A 78 0.54 -7.10 -29.42
C ARG A 78 0.63 -8.07 -30.60
N ALA A 79 1.44 -9.13 -30.49
CA ALA A 79 1.62 -10.14 -31.54
C ALA A 79 0.61 -11.30 -31.45
N LYS A 80 -0.36 -11.21 -30.53
CA LYS A 80 -1.48 -12.13 -30.35
C LYS A 80 -2.77 -11.38 -30.64
#